data_AF-A0A4U7EZB2-F1
#
_entry.id   AF-A0A4U7EZB2-F1
#
_cell.length_a   1.000
_cell.length_b   1.000
_cell.length_c   1.000
_cell.angle_alpha   90.00
_cell.angle_beta   90.00
_cell.angle_gamma   90.00
#
_symmetry.space_group_name_H-M   'P 1'
#
loop_
_entity.id
_entity.type
_entity.pdbx_description
1 polymer ?
#
loop_
_entity_poly.entity_id
_entity_poly.type
_entity_poly.pdbx_seq_one_letter_code
_entity_poly.pdbx_strand_id
1 'polypeptide(L)'
;MDSGGSTDMTLAFELEALKTLADPNAVFNNARQWTEYVGVVSEKPTYVVTNFTRKHRVRQDFFSGPRGVEESLENIAQQFDTDRHVFVGVDD
;
A
#
# COMPACT_ATOMS: atom_id res chain seq x y z
N MET A 1 29.39 8.20 -3.99
CA MET A 1 28.85 7.38 -2.90
C MET A 1 27.47 6.97 -3.36
N ASP A 2 27.32 5.78 -3.94
CA ASP A 2 26.01 5.26 -4.36
C ASP A 2 25.84 3.91 -3.70
N SER A 3 24.86 3.80 -2.80
CA SER A 3 24.20 2.57 -2.33
C SER A 3 23.28 2.91 -1.14
N GLY A 4 22.35 3.83 -1.33
CA GLY A 4 21.15 3.92 -0.52
C GLY A 4 20.03 3.93 -1.54
N GLY A 5 19.30 2.82 -1.69
CA GLY A 5 18.17 2.77 -2.62
C GLY A 5 17.28 3.99 -2.36
N SER A 6 16.99 4.76 -3.41
CA SER A 6 16.15 5.95 -3.28
C SER A 6 14.87 5.54 -2.54
N THR A 7 14.47 6.31 -1.52
CA THR A 7 13.15 6.10 -0.88
C THR A 7 12.02 6.51 -1.80
N ASP A 8 12.36 7.13 -2.95
CA ASP A 8 11.42 7.62 -3.94
C ASP A 8 10.66 6.46 -4.62
N MET A 9 9.61 6.01 -3.94
CA MET A 9 8.75 4.91 -4.30
C MET A 9 7.43 5.02 -3.56
N THR A 10 6.35 4.82 -4.28
CA THR A 10 5.02 4.57 -3.72
C THR A 10 4.68 3.09 -3.80
N LEU A 11 4.41 2.47 -2.64
CA LEU A 11 4.05 1.06 -2.51
C LEU A 11 2.57 0.90 -2.16
N ALA A 12 1.82 0.20 -3.00
CA ALA A 12 0.41 -0.11 -2.80
C ALA A 12 0.22 -1.60 -2.54
N PHE A 13 -0.34 -1.97 -1.39
CA PHE A 13 -0.78 -3.33 -1.12
C PHE A 13 -2.28 -3.47 -1.38
N GLU A 14 -2.67 -4.54 -2.05
CA GLU A 14 -4.06 -4.97 -2.06
C GLU A 14 -4.51 -5.43 -0.67
N LEU A 15 -5.74 -5.11 -0.28
CA LEU A 15 -6.30 -5.60 0.98
C LEU A 15 -6.28 -7.14 1.08
N GLU A 16 -6.54 -7.86 -0.01
CA GLU A 16 -6.52 -9.32 0.01
C GLU A 16 -5.10 -9.85 0.24
N ALA A 17 -4.09 -9.27 -0.42
CA ALA A 17 -2.68 -9.58 -0.12
C ALA A 17 -2.33 -9.35 1.34
N LEU A 18 -2.77 -8.24 1.95
CA LEU A 18 -2.51 -7.99 3.38
C LEU A 18 -3.11 -9.02 4.31
N LYS A 19 -4.26 -9.59 3.98
CA LYS A 19 -4.88 -10.64 4.79
C LYS A 19 -4.09 -11.95 4.77
N THR A 20 -3.24 -12.16 3.76
CA THR A 20 -2.38 -13.36 3.67
C THR A 20 -1.09 -13.25 4.49
N LEU A 21 -0.69 -12.03 4.86
CA LEU A 21 0.54 -11.80 5.61
C LEU A 21 0.39 -12.29 7.06
N ALA A 22 1.43 -12.97 7.56
CA ALA A 22 1.48 -13.42 8.95
C ALA A 22 1.45 -12.25 9.95
N ASP A 23 2.10 -11.13 9.61
CA ASP A 23 2.09 -9.90 10.41
C ASP A 23 2.08 -8.65 9.50
N PRO A 24 0.90 -8.11 9.15
CA PRO A 24 0.78 -6.90 8.34
C PRO A 24 1.42 -5.66 8.97
N ASN A 25 1.46 -5.56 10.31
CA ASN A 25 2.05 -4.42 11.01
C ASN A 25 3.57 -4.40 10.83
N ALA A 26 4.22 -5.55 11.03
CA ALA A 26 5.66 -5.68 10.83
C ALA A 26 6.05 -5.34 9.38
N VAL A 27 5.29 -5.80 8.39
CA VAL A 27 5.52 -5.50 6.98
C VAL A 27 5.44 -3.99 6.70
N PHE A 28 4.40 -3.30 7.18
CA PHE A 28 4.28 -1.84 6.99
C PHE A 28 5.38 -1.06 7.72
N ASN A 29 5.72 -1.43 8.95
CA ASN A 29 6.80 -0.78 9.68
C ASN A 29 8.16 -0.93 9.01
N ASN A 30 8.38 -2.04 8.30
CA ASN A 30 9.57 -2.23 7.49
C ASN A 30 9.51 -1.44 6.18
N ALA A 31 8.41 -1.52 5.43
CA ALA A 31 8.21 -0.82 4.17
C ALA A 31 8.49 0.67 4.27
N ARG A 32 7.95 1.32 5.32
CA ARG A 32 8.13 2.75 5.60
C ARG A 32 9.57 3.21 5.81
N GLN A 33 10.53 2.28 5.93
CA GLN A 33 11.95 2.63 6.06
C GLN A 33 12.62 2.86 4.70
N TRP A 34 12.00 2.41 3.61
CA TRP A 34 12.58 2.44 2.26
C TRP A 34 11.60 2.89 1.16
N THR A 35 10.34 3.15 1.50
CA THR A 35 9.34 3.80 0.62
C THR A 35 9.02 5.21 1.11
N GLU A 36 8.72 6.11 0.18
CA GLU A 36 8.21 7.45 0.48
C GLU A 36 6.75 7.38 0.94
N TYR A 37 5.96 6.54 0.26
CA TYR A 37 4.54 6.32 0.59
C TYR A 37 4.22 4.83 0.58
N VAL A 38 3.47 4.36 1.59
CA VAL A 38 2.89 3.02 1.59
C VAL A 38 1.40 3.05 1.91
N GLY A 39 0.61 2.35 1.13
CA GLY A 39 -0.85 2.41 1.21
C GLY A 39 -1.57 1.10 0.94
N VAL A 40 -2.90 1.16 1.11
CA VAL A 40 -3.80 0.03 0.88
C VAL A 40 -4.78 0.36 -0.24
N VAL A 41 -4.89 -0.51 -1.23
CA VAL A 41 -5.89 -0.44 -2.31
C VAL A 41 -6.91 -1.57 -2.17
N SER A 42 -8.17 -1.30 -2.49
CA SER A 42 -9.25 -2.27 -2.33
C SER A 42 -10.53 -1.84 -3.04
N GLU A 43 -11.20 -2.79 -3.69
CA GLU A 43 -12.58 -2.64 -4.16
C GLU A 43 -13.60 -2.75 -3.02
N LYS A 44 -13.18 -3.22 -1.83
CA LYS A 44 -14.07 -3.35 -0.69
C LYS A 44 -14.47 -1.96 -0.15
N PRO A 45 -15.65 -1.84 0.46
CA PRO A 45 -16.06 -0.60 1.13
C PRO A 45 -15.02 -0.09 2.13
N THR A 46 -14.88 1.24 2.25
CA THR A 46 -13.89 1.90 3.13
C THR A 46 -13.92 1.40 4.58
N TYR A 47 -15.09 1.05 5.12
CA TYR A 47 -15.21 0.52 6.47
C TYR A 47 -14.52 -0.84 6.63
N VAL A 48 -14.48 -1.68 5.58
CA VAL A 48 -13.81 -2.98 5.61
C VAL A 48 -12.29 -2.78 5.70
N VAL A 49 -11.77 -1.89 4.86
CA VAL A 49 -10.33 -1.54 4.83
C VAL A 49 -9.91 -0.95 6.18
N THR A 50 -10.62 0.08 6.65
CA THR A 50 -10.26 0.78 7.89
C THR A 50 -10.42 -0.10 9.14
N ASN A 51 -11.40 -1.01 9.18
CA ASN A 51 -11.52 -1.98 10.26
C ASN A 51 -10.34 -2.96 10.27
N PHE A 52 -9.93 -3.46 9.10
CA PHE A 52 -8.78 -4.34 8.99
C PHE A 52 -7.49 -3.63 9.43
N THR A 53 -7.19 -2.45 8.87
CA THR A 53 -5.96 -1.73 9.20
C THR A 53 -5.89 -1.36 10.67
N ARG A 54 -7.01 -0.93 11.28
CA ARG A 54 -7.09 -0.68 12.73
C ARG A 54 -6.85 -1.94 13.56
N LYS A 55 -7.54 -3.04 13.25
CA LYS A 55 -7.42 -4.32 13.96
C LYS A 55 -5.99 -4.85 13.94
N HIS A 56 -5.32 -4.73 12.80
CA HIS A 56 -3.96 -5.19 12.60
C HIS A 56 -2.90 -4.11 12.89
N ARG A 57 -3.29 -2.92 13.38
CA ARG A 57 -2.40 -1.79 13.68
C ARG A 57 -1.51 -1.36 12.51
N VAL A 58 -2.01 -1.54 11.28
CA VAL A 58 -1.36 -1.09 10.05
C VAL A 58 -1.40 0.44 10.02
N ARG A 59 -0.23 1.06 9.79
CA ARG A 59 -0.08 2.50 9.64
C ARG A 59 0.23 2.82 8.18
N GLN A 60 -0.83 3.00 7.40
CA GLN A 60 -0.75 3.39 6.00
C GLN A 60 -0.77 4.92 5.84
N ASP A 61 -0.05 5.43 4.84
CA ASP A 61 -0.03 6.85 4.49
C ASP A 61 -1.25 7.22 3.64
N PHE A 62 -1.75 6.27 2.83
CA PHE A 62 -2.97 6.45 2.04
C PHE A 62 -3.83 5.18 2.00
N PHE A 63 -5.09 5.37 1.62
CA PHE A 63 -5.99 4.29 1.25
C PHE A 63 -6.75 4.66 -0.03
N SER A 64 -7.00 3.69 -0.90
CA SER A 64 -7.82 3.85 -2.09
C SER A 64 -8.94 2.80 -2.09
N GLY A 65 -10.18 3.24 -1.94
CA GLY A 65 -11.35 2.38 -2.01
C GLY A 65 -12.67 3.17 -1.96
N PRO A 66 -13.81 2.58 -2.38
CA PRO A 66 -13.98 1.30 -3.08
C PRO A 66 -13.86 1.52 -4.60
N ARG A 67 -12.66 1.41 -5.15
CA ARG A 67 -12.37 1.57 -6.59
C ARG A 67 -11.64 0.34 -7.09
N GLY A 68 -11.72 0.10 -8.40
CA GLY A 68 -10.96 -0.96 -9.05
C GLY A 68 -9.46 -0.77 -8.86
N VAL A 69 -8.69 -1.86 -8.80
CA VAL A 69 -7.24 -1.81 -8.60
C VAL A 69 -6.55 -0.93 -9.65
N GLU A 70 -6.90 -1.10 -10.94
CA GLU A 70 -6.34 -0.31 -12.04
C GLU A 70 -6.60 1.18 -11.86
N GLU A 71 -7.87 1.58 -11.64
CA GLU A 71 -8.26 2.96 -11.39
C GLU A 71 -7.55 3.53 -10.14
N SER A 72 -7.42 2.73 -9.08
CA SER A 72 -6.68 3.12 -7.88
C SER A 72 -5.21 3.40 -8.18
N LEU A 73 -4.55 2.56 -8.98
CA LEU A 73 -3.14 2.70 -9.34
C LEU A 73 -2.90 3.90 -10.27
N GLU A 74 -3.77 4.15 -11.25
CA GLU A 74 -3.70 5.35 -12.08
C GLU A 74 -3.80 6.63 -11.24
N ASN A 75 -4.74 6.65 -10.28
CA ASN A 75 -4.89 7.77 -9.35
C ASN A 75 -3.66 7.97 -8.46
N ILE A 76 -3.06 6.87 -7.99
CA ILE A 76 -1.83 6.89 -7.17
C ILE A 76 -0.67 7.46 -7.99
N ALA A 77 -0.49 7.01 -9.24
CA ALA A 77 0.56 7.50 -10.12
C ALA A 77 0.43 9.00 -10.43
N GLN A 78 -0.78 9.54 -10.43
CA GLN A 78 -1.02 10.98 -10.63
C GLN A 78 -0.85 11.82 -9.34
N GLN A 79 -1.13 11.24 -8.17
CA GLN A 79 -1.13 11.96 -6.89
C GLN A 79 0.22 11.93 -6.18
N PHE A 80 0.98 10.85 -6.34
CA PHE A 80 2.27 10.68 -5.69
C PHE A 80 3.39 10.82 -6.71
N ASP A 81 4.10 11.94 -6.62
CA ASP A 81 5.25 12.30 -7.47
C ASP A 81 6.48 11.52 -7.00
N THR A 82 6.48 10.21 -7.27
CA THR A 82 7.61 9.33 -7.00
C THR A 82 8.04 8.63 -8.28
N ASP A 83 9.34 8.43 -8.49
CA ASP A 83 9.88 7.77 -9.69
C ASP A 83 9.37 6.34 -9.91
N ARG A 84 8.98 5.64 -8.84
CA ARG A 84 8.55 4.24 -8.89
C ARG A 84 7.22 4.03 -8.17
N HIS A 85 6.35 3.26 -8.81
CA HIS A 85 5.10 2.78 -8.22
C HIS A 85 5.09 1.25 -8.25
N VAL A 86 4.90 0.63 -7.09
CA VAL A 86 4.87 -0.83 -6.94
C VAL A 86 3.53 -1.25 -6.38
N PHE A 87 2.94 -2.28 -6.97
CA PHE A 87 1.73 -2.92 -6.49
C PHE A 87 2.03 -4.34 -6.01
N VAL A 88 1.47 -4.72 -4.86
CA VAL A 88 1.52 -6.08 -4.31
C VAL A 88 0.10 -6.59 -4.13
N GLY A 89 -0.31 -7.50 -5.01
CA GLY A 89 -1.59 -8.19 -4.98
C GLY A 89 -1.41 -9.69 -4.76
N VAL A 90 -2.53 -10.41 -4.80
CA VAL A 90 -2.55 -11.87 -4.95
C VAL A 90 -3.05 -12.22 -6.34
N ASP A 91 -2.60 -13.35 -6.86
CA ASP A 91 -3.21 -13.93 -8.06
C ASP A 91 -4.61 -14.46 -7.71
N ASP A 92 -5.53 -14.42 -8.67
CA ASP A 92 -6.86 -15.06 -8.59
C ASP A 92 -6.77 -16.60 -8.56
#